data_AF-A0A1Q7B9C2-F1
#
_entry.id   AF-A0A1Q7B9C2-F1
#
_cell.length_a   1.000
_cell.length_b   1.000
_cell.length_c   1.000
_cell.angle_alpha   90.00
_cell.angle_beta   90.00
_cell.angle_gamma   90.00
#
_symmetry.space_group_name_H-M   'P 1'
#
loop_
_entity.id
_entity.type
_entity.pdbx_description
1 polymer ?
#
loop_
_entity_poly.entity_id
_entity_poly.type
_entity_poly.pdbx_seq_one_letter_code
_entity_poly.pdbx_strand_id
1 'polypeptide(L)'
;MSSTAGRKFMEELSNLLQKHVSIVTSQGKTYVGTLTGVDTEHLSVCLTNVKSEQGDIHKLFVNGSVILQISSFEKPFDLASLGERLERVFPRMVRVMDDAGVIVVMDRIRLNEKGIIEGSGPAAERVQRVFDEFIREKGIKVA
;
A
#
# COMPACT_ATOMS: atom_id res chain seq x y z
N MET A 1 -24.89 10.14 -0.74
CA MET A 1 -24.37 8.99 0.03
C MET A 1 -23.57 8.11 -0.92
N SER A 2 -22.29 7.88 -0.64
CA SER A 2 -21.45 7.00 -1.47
C SER A 2 -21.87 5.54 -1.29
N SER A 3 -22.09 4.83 -2.40
CA SER A 3 -22.38 3.40 -2.38
C SER A 3 -21.18 2.62 -1.81
N THR A 4 -21.40 1.41 -1.30
CA THR A 4 -20.31 0.55 -0.81
C THR A 4 -19.23 0.34 -1.88
N ALA A 5 -19.61 0.26 -3.15
CA ALA A 5 -18.67 0.16 -4.27
C ALA A 5 -17.84 1.45 -4.45
N GLY A 6 -18.47 2.63 -4.36
CA GLY A 6 -17.75 3.91 -4.46
C GLY A 6 -16.73 4.10 -3.34
N ARG A 7 -17.06 3.69 -2.11
CA ARG A 7 -16.12 3.72 -0.98
C ARG A 7 -14.90 2.84 -1.21
N LYS A 8 -15.10 1.58 -1.63
CA LYS A 8 -13.99 0.67 -1.95
C LYS A 8 -13.10 1.20 -3.07
N PHE A 9 -13.68 1.80 -4.10
CA PHE A 9 -12.90 2.40 -5.18
C PHE A 9 -11.99 3.54 -4.70
N MET A 10 -12.50 4.43 -3.83
CA MET A 10 -11.71 5.50 -3.23
C MET A 10 -10.62 4.98 -2.29
N GLU A 11 -10.90 3.90 -1.56
CA GLU A 11 -9.95 3.21 -0.70
C GLU A 11 -8.78 2.61 -1.52
N GLU A 12 -9.07 1.89 -2.60
CA GLU A 12 -8.06 1.35 -3.51
C GLU A 12 -7.17 2.44 -4.11
N LEU A 13 -7.76 3.55 -4.57
CA LEU A 13 -7.01 4.71 -5.07
C LEU A 13 -6.11 5.33 -4.00
N SER A 14 -6.61 5.41 -2.76
CA SER A 14 -5.85 5.94 -1.62
C SER A 14 -4.69 5.01 -1.25
N ASN A 15 -4.88 3.69 -1.36
CA ASN A 15 -3.85 2.67 -1.11
C ASN A 15 -2.70 2.70 -2.12
N LEU A 16 -2.86 3.39 -3.25
CA LEU A 16 -1.77 3.64 -4.21
C LEU A 16 -0.87 4.80 -3.80
N LEU A 17 -1.22 5.59 -2.77
CA LEU A 17 -0.35 6.66 -2.29
C LEU A 17 1.01 6.11 -1.85
N GLN A 18 2.06 6.85 -2.20
CA GLN A 18 3.47 6.53 -2.05
C GLN A 18 3.95 5.30 -2.83
N LYS A 19 3.11 4.70 -3.68
CA LYS A 19 3.50 3.55 -4.53
C LYS A 19 3.96 3.99 -5.91
N HIS A 20 4.72 3.11 -6.56
CA HIS A 20 5.06 3.32 -7.95
C HIS A 20 3.87 2.99 -8.86
N VAL A 21 3.51 3.95 -9.72
CA VAL A 21 2.38 3.84 -10.64
C VAL A 21 2.77 4.24 -12.05
N SER A 22 2.03 3.71 -13.02
CA SER A 22 2.04 4.13 -14.42
C SER A 22 0.69 4.78 -14.75
N ILE A 23 0.76 5.98 -15.33
CA ILE A 23 -0.38 6.73 -15.82
C ILE A 23 -0.31 6.77 -17.34
N VAL A 24 -1.39 6.31 -17.98
CA VAL A 24 -1.59 6.49 -19.42
C VAL A 24 -2.62 7.60 -19.62
N THR A 25 -2.27 8.58 -20.43
CA THR A 25 -3.17 9.66 -20.81
C THR A 25 -3.99 9.33 -22.06
N SER A 26 -5.09 10.03 -22.29
CA SER A 26 -5.91 9.92 -23.51
C SER A 26 -5.16 10.23 -24.80
N GLN A 27 -4.00 10.89 -24.71
CA GLN A 27 -3.10 11.17 -25.83
C GLN A 27 -2.05 10.06 -26.05
N GLY A 28 -2.10 8.96 -25.30
CA GLY A 28 -1.16 7.85 -25.38
C GLY A 28 0.16 8.07 -24.64
N LYS A 29 0.38 9.24 -24.03
CA LYS A 29 1.60 9.49 -23.23
C LYS A 29 1.56 8.68 -21.94
N THR A 30 2.71 8.10 -21.59
CA THR A 30 2.89 7.33 -20.36
C THR A 30 3.82 8.05 -19.40
N TYR A 31 3.40 8.14 -18.13
CA TYR A 31 4.17 8.70 -17.03
C TYR A 31 4.33 7.67 -15.92
N VAL A 32 5.57 7.41 -15.51
CA VAL A 32 5.88 6.41 -14.49
C VAL A 32 6.57 7.10 -13.32
N GLY A 33 6.01 7.01 -12.12
CA GLY A 33 6.53 7.74 -10.95
C GLY A 33 5.89 7.33 -9.64
N THR A 34 6.22 8.02 -8.56
CA THR A 34 5.63 7.78 -7.23
C THR A 34 4.36 8.61 -7.07
N LEU A 35 3.23 7.97 -6.76
CA LEU A 35 1.96 8.67 -6.54
C LEU A 35 1.95 9.36 -5.19
N THR A 36 2.00 10.68 -5.18
CA THR A 36 2.08 11.48 -3.93
C THR A 36 0.79 12.17 -3.55
N GLY A 37 -0.20 12.22 -4.45
CA GLY A 37 -1.49 12.81 -4.18
C GLY A 37 -2.55 12.36 -5.17
N VAL A 38 -3.78 12.23 -4.67
CA VAL A 38 -4.97 11.88 -5.45
C VAL A 38 -6.09 12.81 -5.01
N ASP A 39 -6.72 13.45 -5.98
CA ASP A 39 -8.04 14.06 -5.83
C ASP A 39 -9.07 13.01 -6.22
N THR A 40 -9.80 12.48 -5.25
CA THR A 40 -10.77 11.39 -5.47
C THR A 40 -12.06 11.86 -6.12
N GLU A 41 -12.33 13.18 -6.14
CA GLU A 41 -13.51 13.74 -6.78
C GLU A 41 -13.31 13.86 -8.29
N HIS A 42 -12.14 14.32 -8.72
CA HIS A 42 -11.83 14.53 -10.13
C HIS A 42 -10.86 13.52 -10.73
N LEU A 43 -10.35 12.57 -9.93
CA LEU A 43 -9.28 11.63 -10.31
C LEU A 43 -8.00 12.31 -10.79
N SER A 44 -7.77 13.56 -10.39
CA SER A 44 -6.49 14.23 -10.66
C SER A 44 -5.41 13.69 -9.73
N VAL A 45 -4.17 13.67 -10.18
CA VAL A 45 -3.07 13.04 -9.44
C VAL A 45 -1.78 13.84 -9.49
N CYS A 46 -0.96 13.65 -8.47
CA CYS A 46 0.37 14.23 -8.36
C CYS A 46 1.42 13.11 -8.29
N LEU A 47 2.34 13.09 -9.24
CA LEU A 47 3.48 12.20 -9.25
C LEU A 47 4.78 12.95 -8.90
N THR A 48 5.73 12.24 -8.28
CA THR A 48 7.12 12.68 -8.11
C THR A 48 8.09 11.68 -8.74
N ASN A 49 9.33 12.13 -9.03
CA ASN A 49 10.39 11.32 -9.64
C ASN A 49 9.91 10.61 -10.92
N VAL A 50 9.29 11.37 -11.81
CA VAL A 50 8.56 10.84 -12.96
C VAL A 50 9.51 10.62 -14.12
N LYS A 51 9.44 9.42 -14.69
CA LYS A 51 10.03 9.10 -15.98
C LYS A 51 8.98 9.27 -17.06
N SER A 52 9.35 9.98 -18.12
CA SER A 52 8.54 10.17 -19.31
C SER A 52 9.38 9.99 -20.58
N GLU A 53 8.73 9.87 -21.73
CA GLU A 53 9.42 9.81 -23.02
C GLU A 53 10.25 11.08 -23.32
N GLN A 54 9.92 12.20 -22.68
CA GLN A 54 10.56 13.50 -22.89
C GLN A 54 11.67 13.79 -21.87
N GLY A 55 11.93 12.84 -20.94
CA GLY A 55 12.92 12.97 -19.88
C GLY A 55 12.32 12.91 -18.48
N ASP A 56 13.18 13.12 -17.49
CA ASP A 56 12.85 13.04 -16.08
C ASP A 56 12.18 14.33 -15.59
N ILE A 57 11.07 14.19 -14.86
CA ILE A 57 10.28 15.29 -14.31
C ILE A 57 10.21 15.12 -12.79
N HIS A 58 10.70 16.11 -12.05
CA HIS A 58 10.71 16.06 -10.58
C HIS A 58 9.30 15.94 -9.97
N LYS A 59 8.34 16.70 -10.48
CA LYS A 59 6.95 16.72 -10.00
C LYS A 59 5.99 16.99 -11.15
N LEU A 60 4.93 16.20 -11.26
CA LEU A 60 3.94 16.29 -12.33
C LEU A 60 2.53 16.22 -11.74
N PHE A 61 1.68 17.17 -12.13
CA PHE A 61 0.25 17.12 -11.88
C PHE A 61 -0.47 16.74 -13.17
N VAL A 62 -1.34 15.75 -13.10
CA VAL A 62 -2.16 15.30 -14.24
C VAL A 62 -3.62 15.48 -13.88
N ASN A 63 -4.34 16.23 -14.71
CA ASN A 63 -5.78 16.43 -14.54
C ASN A 63 -6.51 15.11 -14.86
N GLY A 64 -7.46 14.72 -14.02
CA GLY A 64 -8.15 13.44 -14.20
C GLY A 64 -8.95 13.33 -15.49
N SER A 65 -9.39 14.45 -16.10
CA SER A 65 -10.08 14.44 -17.40
C SER A 65 -9.25 13.90 -18.56
N VAL A 66 -7.91 13.87 -18.43
CA VAL A 66 -7.01 13.33 -19.46
C VAL A 66 -6.42 11.98 -19.09
N ILE A 67 -6.72 11.45 -17.89
CA ILE A 67 -6.21 10.15 -17.44
C ILE A 67 -7.11 9.06 -18.03
N LEU A 68 -6.49 8.16 -18.79
CA LEU A 68 -7.16 6.99 -19.33
C LEU A 68 -7.07 5.80 -18.37
N GLN A 69 -5.90 5.62 -17.74
CA GLN A 69 -5.62 4.49 -16.87
C GLN A 69 -4.56 4.83 -15.82
N ILE A 70 -4.76 4.33 -14.60
CA ILE A 70 -3.76 4.30 -13.52
C ILE A 70 -3.48 2.83 -13.21
N SER A 71 -2.20 2.43 -13.22
CA SER A 71 -1.77 1.06 -12.91
C SER A 71 -0.70 1.07 -11.84
N SER A 72 -0.76 0.15 -10.89
CA SER A 72 0.37 -0.15 -10.00
C SER A 72 0.81 -1.59 -10.22
N PHE A 73 2.12 -1.80 -10.28
CA PHE A 73 2.73 -3.12 -10.47
C PHE A 73 3.27 -3.68 -9.15
N GLU A 74 3.30 -2.86 -8.09
CA GLU A 74 3.60 -3.31 -6.74
C GLU A 74 2.35 -3.98 -6.17
N LYS A 75 2.43 -5.29 -5.92
CA LYS A 75 1.35 -5.98 -5.22
C LYS A 75 1.22 -5.36 -3.82
N PRO A 76 0.01 -4.95 -3.40
CA PRO A 76 -0.19 -4.52 -2.02
C PRO A 76 0.27 -5.61 -1.05
N PHE A 77 0.87 -5.20 0.06
CA PHE A 77 1.27 -6.13 1.10
C PHE A 77 0.02 -6.79 1.67
N ASP A 78 -0.02 -8.12 1.62
CA ASP A 78 -1.16 -8.90 2.06
C ASP A 78 -1.17 -9.02 3.60
N LEU A 79 -1.63 -7.95 4.26
CA LEU A 79 -1.77 -7.87 5.71
C LEU A 79 -2.71 -8.95 6.25
N ALA A 80 -3.77 -9.29 5.51
CA ALA A 80 -4.71 -10.35 5.89
C ALA A 80 -4.00 -11.71 5.99
N SER A 81 -3.23 -12.10 4.98
CA SER A 81 -2.43 -13.34 5.01
C SER A 81 -1.41 -13.36 6.15
N LEU A 82 -0.77 -12.23 6.45
CA LEU A 82 0.14 -12.14 7.60
C LEU A 82 -0.64 -12.30 8.92
N GLY A 83 -1.81 -11.67 9.03
CA GLY A 83 -2.71 -11.78 10.18
C GLY A 83 -3.15 -13.22 10.44
N GLU A 84 -3.56 -13.95 9.40
CA GLU A 84 -3.91 -15.37 9.52
C GLU A 84 -2.73 -16.23 10.01
N ARG A 85 -1.51 -15.95 9.53
CA ARG A 85 -0.31 -16.66 9.97
C ARG A 85 0.01 -16.37 11.45
N LEU A 86 -0.14 -15.12 11.86
CA LEU A 86 0.02 -14.72 13.26
C LEU A 86 -1.06 -15.36 14.14
N GLU A 87 -2.31 -15.45 13.69
CA GLU A 87 -3.43 -16.03 14.45
C GLU A 87 -3.21 -17.52 14.74
N ARG A 88 -2.53 -18.25 13.84
CA ARG A 88 -2.11 -19.65 14.10
C ARG A 88 -1.10 -19.78 15.24
N VAL A 89 -0.28 -18.75 15.46
CA VAL A 89 0.76 -18.73 16.50
C VAL A 89 0.25 -18.08 17.79
N PHE A 90 -0.66 -17.11 17.68
CA PHE A 90 -1.24 -16.34 18.77
C PHE A 90 -2.79 -16.38 18.71
N PRO A 91 -3.42 -17.52 19.03
CA PRO A 91 -4.87 -17.68 18.85
C PRO A 91 -5.68 -16.66 19.66
N ARG A 92 -6.69 -16.07 19.01
CA ARG A 92 -7.62 -15.06 19.56
C ARG A 92 -6.93 -13.78 20.06
N MET A 93 -5.70 -13.56 19.65
CA MET A 93 -4.89 -12.42 20.09
C MET A 93 -4.45 -11.54 18.92
N VAL A 94 -4.92 -11.79 17.69
CA VAL A 94 -4.58 -10.99 16.51
C VAL A 94 -5.79 -10.19 16.03
N ARG A 95 -5.57 -8.90 15.78
CA ARG A 95 -6.55 -8.00 15.17
C ARG A 95 -5.92 -7.32 13.97
N VAL A 96 -6.47 -7.57 12.79
CA VAL A 96 -6.06 -6.87 11.56
C VAL A 96 -6.90 -5.61 11.43
N MET A 97 -6.24 -4.47 11.25
CA MET A 97 -6.85 -3.17 11.01
C MET A 97 -6.44 -2.72 9.60
N ASP A 98 -7.14 -3.24 8.59
CA ASP A 98 -6.82 -3.01 7.17
C ASP A 98 -6.81 -1.51 6.83
N ASP A 99 -7.82 -0.77 7.28
CA ASP A 99 -7.93 0.69 7.10
C ASP A 99 -6.71 1.46 7.65
N ALA A 100 -6.06 0.93 8.70
CA ALA A 100 -4.90 1.54 9.32
C ALA A 100 -3.57 0.96 8.83
N GLY A 101 -3.60 -0.09 8.01
CA GLY A 101 -2.42 -0.80 7.54
C GLY A 101 -1.63 -1.51 8.65
N VAL A 102 -2.29 -1.88 9.76
CA VAL A 102 -1.63 -2.38 10.99
C VAL A 102 -2.30 -3.64 11.51
N ILE A 103 -1.49 -4.55 12.05
CA ILE A 103 -1.92 -5.69 12.84
C ILE A 103 -1.57 -5.43 14.29
N VAL A 104 -2.49 -5.72 15.20
CA VAL A 104 -2.27 -5.66 16.65
C VAL A 104 -2.28 -7.08 17.21
N VAL A 105 -1.23 -7.44 17.93
CA VAL A 105 -1.04 -8.75 18.57
C VAL A 105 -0.99 -8.56 20.09
N MET A 106 -1.81 -9.33 20.82
CA MET A 106 -1.94 -9.28 22.29
C MET A 106 -2.24 -7.88 22.84
N ASP A 107 -2.96 -7.04 22.08
CA ASP A 107 -3.27 -5.63 22.39
C ASP A 107 -2.07 -4.74 22.75
N ARG A 108 -0.84 -5.19 22.46
CA ARG A 108 0.40 -4.53 22.91
C ARG A 108 1.54 -4.50 21.89
N ILE A 109 1.50 -5.37 20.88
CA ILE A 109 2.47 -5.40 19.78
C ILE A 109 1.75 -4.91 18.55
N ARG A 110 2.31 -3.92 17.85
CA ARG A 110 1.77 -3.44 16.57
C ARG A 110 2.81 -3.65 15.49
N LEU A 111 2.36 -4.08 14.32
CA LEU A 111 3.21 -4.25 13.14
C LEU A 111 2.48 -3.88 11.85
N ASN A 112 3.24 -3.52 10.83
CA ASN A 112 2.77 -3.24 9.48
C ASN A 112 3.65 -3.94 8.44
N GLU A 113 3.52 -3.58 7.16
CA GLU A 113 4.33 -4.12 6.07
C GLU A 113 5.84 -3.95 6.23
N LYS A 114 6.29 -3.00 7.08
CA LYS A 114 7.71 -2.73 7.35
C LYS A 114 8.24 -3.46 8.58
N GLY A 115 7.38 -4.15 9.32
CA GLY A 115 7.73 -4.87 10.54
C GLY A 115 7.08 -4.29 11.80
N ILE A 116 7.65 -4.58 12.97
CA ILE A 116 7.12 -4.15 14.27
C ILE A 116 7.35 -2.65 14.46
N ILE A 117 6.28 -1.92 14.75
CA ILE A 117 6.29 -0.48 15.04
C ILE A 117 6.25 -0.20 16.56
N GLU A 118 5.60 -1.08 17.33
CA GLU A 118 5.47 -0.96 18.78
C GLU A 118 5.48 -2.34 19.44
N GLY A 119 6.10 -2.45 20.62
CA GLY A 119 6.16 -3.68 21.41
C GLY A 119 7.55 -4.30 21.48
N SER A 120 7.87 -4.93 22.61
CA SER A 120 9.17 -5.55 22.87
C SER A 120 9.04 -6.82 23.74
N GLY A 121 10.15 -7.53 23.91
CA GLY A 121 10.24 -8.75 24.70
C GLY A 121 9.94 -10.04 23.92
N PRO A 122 9.87 -11.19 24.61
CA PRO A 122 9.87 -12.51 23.97
C PRO A 122 8.70 -12.75 23.00
N ALA A 123 7.54 -12.13 23.28
CA ALA A 123 6.39 -12.21 22.38
C ALA A 123 6.62 -11.41 21.09
N ALA A 124 7.22 -10.22 21.18
CA ALA A 124 7.57 -9.41 20.01
C ALA A 124 8.63 -10.09 19.15
N GLU A 125 9.64 -10.73 19.76
CA GLU A 125 10.63 -11.52 19.02
C GLU A 125 10.00 -12.70 18.27
N ARG A 126 8.94 -13.30 18.82
CA ARG A 126 8.19 -14.36 18.15
C ARG A 126 7.32 -13.83 17.01
N VAL A 127 6.70 -12.66 17.18
CA VAL A 127 6.00 -11.95 16.09
C VAL A 127 6.98 -11.60 14.97
N GLN A 128 8.17 -11.08 15.30
CA GLN A 128 9.20 -10.74 14.33
C GLN A 128 9.64 -11.96 13.51
N ARG A 129 9.85 -13.11 14.16
CA ARG A 129 10.17 -14.36 13.44
C ARG A 129 9.11 -14.77 12.43
N VAL A 130 7.82 -14.70 12.81
CA VAL A 130 6.72 -15.00 11.88
C VAL A 130 6.68 -14.03 10.70
N PHE A 131 6.92 -12.74 10.97
CA PHE A 131 7.03 -11.72 9.93
C PHE A 131 8.19 -12.00 8.98
N ASP A 132 9.40 -12.23 9.49
CA ASP A 132 10.60 -12.46 8.68
C ASP A 132 10.46 -13.70 7.78
N GLU A 133 9.87 -14.77 8.29
CA GLU A 133 9.55 -15.97 7.50
C GLU A 133 8.54 -15.65 6.39
N PHE A 134 7.48 -14.90 6.69
CA PHE A 134 6.47 -14.51 5.72
C PHE A 134 7.06 -13.67 4.57
N ILE A 135 7.90 -12.68 4.90
CA ILE A 135 8.61 -11.85 3.92
C ILE A 135 9.50 -12.71 3.02
N ARG A 136 10.28 -13.61 3.63
CA ARG A 136 11.22 -14.48 2.92
C ARG A 136 10.50 -15.39 1.92
N GLU A 137 9.38 -15.98 2.32
CA GLU A 137 8.59 -16.88 1.46
C GLU A 137 7.89 -16.14 0.31
N LYS A 138 7.43 -14.91 0.55
CA LYS A 138 6.73 -14.10 -0.46
C LYS A 138 7.69 -13.39 -1.42
N GLY A 139 9.01 -13.49 -1.21
CA GLY A 139 10.02 -12.80 -2.03
C GLY A 139 9.92 -11.27 -1.96
N ILE A 140 9.33 -10.75 -0.89
CA ILE A 140 9.13 -9.31 -0.69
C ILE A 140 10.47 -8.72 -0.26
N LYS A 141 10.99 -7.75 -1.01
CA LYS A 141 12.14 -6.96 -0.55
C LYS A 141 11.62 -5.88 0.39
N VAL A 142 11.96 -5.96 1.67
CA VAL A 142 11.75 -4.85 2.61
C VAL A 142 12.83 -3.82 2.29
N ALA A 143 12.41 -2.63 1.88
CA ALA A 143 13.28 -1.49 1.59
C ALA A 143 13.53 -0.65 2.84
#